data_AF-A0A2R6Y375-F1
#
_entry.id   AF-A0A2R6Y375-F1
#
_cell.length_a   1.000
_cell.length_b   1.000
_cell.length_c   1.000
_cell.angle_alpha   90.00
_cell.angle_beta   90.00
_cell.angle_gamma   90.00
#
_symmetry.space_group_name_H-M   'P 1'
#
loop_
_entity.id
_entity.type
_entity.pdbx_description
1 polymer ?
#
loop_
_entity_poly.entity_id
_entity_poly.type
_entity_poly.pdbx_seq_one_letter_code
_entity_poly.pdbx_strand_id
1 'polypeptide(L)' 'MRTFAGIERSCVVIGVMNRVEVWETERWKAYMKEKDDTLVEIAEKLFDLDL' A
#
# COMPACT_ATOMS: atom_id res chain seq x y z
N MET A 1 -18.29 -16.14 19.32
CA MET A 1 -16.93 -16.56 18.90
C MET A 1 -16.18 -15.54 18.02
N ARG A 2 -16.82 -14.49 17.48
CA ARG A 2 -16.13 -13.41 16.74
C ARG A 2 -15.32 -12.44 17.62
N THR A 3 -15.60 -12.42 18.92
CA THR A 3 -15.04 -11.47 19.91
C THR A 3 -13.90 -12.05 20.75
N PHE A 4 -13.54 -13.33 20.58
CA PHE A 4 -12.60 -14.03 21.47
C PHE A 4 -11.13 -13.88 21.08
N ALA A 5 -10.84 -13.35 19.88
CA ALA A 5 -9.47 -13.21 19.39
C ALA A 5 -8.92 -11.77 19.48
N GLY A 6 -9.75 -10.78 19.83
CA GLY A 6 -9.31 -9.37 19.89
C GLY A 6 -8.73 -8.82 18.58
N ILE A 7 -8.99 -9.47 17.44
CA ILE A 7 -8.49 -9.02 16.14
C ILE A 7 -9.48 -8.01 15.57
N GLU A 8 -9.41 -6.77 16.08
CA GLU A 8 -10.02 -5.57 15.49
C GLU A 8 -9.17 -5.01 14.34
N ARG A 9 -8.09 -5.68 13.93
CA ARG A 9 -7.15 -5.11 12.96
C ARG A 9 -7.72 -5.19 11.55
N SER A 10 -8.12 -4.04 11.03
CA SER A 10 -8.26 -3.81 9.60
C SER A 10 -6.95 -4.14 8.88
N CYS A 11 -7.06 -4.80 7.73
CA CYS A 11 -5.93 -5.13 6.86
C CYS A 11 -6.19 -4.67 5.43
N VAL A 12 -5.12 -4.35 4.71
CA VAL A 12 -5.13 -3.96 3.31
C VAL A 12 -4.48 -5.05 2.49
N VAL A 13 -5.14 -5.49 1.42
CA VAL A 13 -4.64 -6.54 0.53
C VAL A 13 -4.40 -5.93 -0.84
N ILE A 14 -3.22 -6.21 -1.42
CA ILE A 14 -2.75 -5.55 -2.64
C ILE A 14 -2.15 -6.60 -3.56
N GLY A 15 -2.56 -6.58 -4.84
CA GLY A 15 -1.93 -7.38 -5.88
C GLY A 15 -0.80 -6.61 -6.53
N VAL A 16 0.41 -7.14 -6.51
CA VAL A 16 1.58 -6.57 -7.19
C VAL A 16 2.12 -7.60 -8.19
N MET A 17 1.65 -7.49 -9.44
CA MET A 17 2.04 -8.34 -10.57
C MET A 17 1.86 -9.84 -10.29
N ASN A 18 2.88 -10.52 -9.76
CA ASN A 18 2.92 -11.96 -9.49
C ASN A 18 2.76 -12.32 -8.00
N ARG A 19 2.59 -11.34 -7.10
CA ARG A 19 2.43 -11.58 -5.66
C ARG A 19 1.26 -10.80 -5.07
N VAL A 20 0.75 -11.30 -3.95
CA VAL A 20 -0.23 -10.59 -3.12
C VAL A 20 0.43 -10.22 -1.81
N GLU A 21 0.28 -8.97 -1.40
CA GLU A 21 0.77 -8.46 -0.12
C GLU A 21 -0.40 -8.18 0.82
N VAL A 22 -0.21 -8.49 2.10
CA VAL A 22 -1.18 -8.23 3.17
C VAL A 22 -0.54 -7.34 4.21
N TRP A 23 -1.14 -6.18 4.42
CA TRP A 23 -0.63 -5.12 5.27
C TRP A 23 -1.61 -4.81 6.39
N GLU A 24 -1.06 -4.33 7.52
CA GLU A 24 -1.87 -3.68 8.55
C GLU A 24 -2.24 -2.26 8.06
N THR A 25 -3.50 -1.85 8.27
CA THR A 25 -4.06 -0.66 7.65
C THR A 25 -3.32 0.64 8.00
N GLU A 26 -2.92 0.84 9.25
CA GLU A 26 -2.26 2.08 9.67
C GLU A 26 -0.82 2.15 9.14
N ARG A 27 -0.10 1.02 9.15
CA ARG A 27 1.20 0.88 8.50
C ARG A 27 1.13 1.13 7.01
N TRP A 28 0.11 0.60 6.34
CA TRP A 28 -0.09 0.83 4.91
C TRP A 28 -0.31 2.31 4.60
N LYS A 29 -1.17 2.99 5.36
CA LYS A 29 -1.40 4.44 5.20
C LYS A 29 -0.14 5.26 5.44
N ALA A 30 0.62 4.95 6.49
CA ALA A 30 1.87 5.65 6.78
C ALA A 30 2.91 5.43 5.68
N TYR A 31 3.04 4.18 5.20
CA TYR A 31 3.92 3.83 4.08
C TYR A 31 3.54 4.55 2.79
N MET A 32 2.25 4.55 2.43
CA MET A 32 1.78 5.28 1.25
C MET A 32 1.99 6.79 1.39
N LYS A 33 1.74 7.37 2.56
CA LYS A 33 1.96 8.80 2.78
C LYS A 33 3.43 9.21 2.65
N GLU A 34 4.36 8.38 3.12
CA GLU A 34 5.80 8.61 2.92
C GLU A 34 6.20 8.44 1.44
N LYS A 35 5.55 7.50 0.74
CA LYS A 35 5.85 7.17 -0.64
C LYS A 35 5.11 8.01 -1.67
N ASP A 36 4.07 8.77 -1.31
CA ASP A 36 3.29 9.59 -2.23
C ASP A 36 4.18 10.59 -2.99
N ASP A 37 5.09 11.29 -2.30
CA ASP A 37 6.02 12.22 -2.95
C ASP A 37 6.95 11.50 -3.94
N THR A 38 7.40 10.29 -3.60
CA THR A 38 8.24 9.47 -4.48
C THR A 38 7.44 8.83 -5.62
N LEU A 39 6.18 8.48 -5.39
CA LEU A 39 5.26 7.90 -6.38
C LEU A 39 4.92 8.94 -7.46
N VAL A 40 4.69 10.19 -7.06
CA VAL A 40 4.52 11.30 -8.00
C VAL A 40 5.78 11.49 -8.83
N GLU A 41 6.95 11.54 -8.21
CA GLU A 41 8.23 11.67 -8.95
C GLU A 41 8.49 10.49 -9.90
N ILE A 42 8.17 9.26 -9.49
CA ILE A 42 8.28 8.06 -10.35
C ILE A 42 7.27 8.12 -11.49
N ALA A 43 6.04 8.56 -11.25
CA ALA A 43 5.02 8.69 -12.28
C ALA A 43 5.40 9.77 -13.30
N GLU A 44 5.92 10.92 -12.83
CA GLU A 44 6.46 11.97 -13.69
C GLU A 44 7.63 11.44 -14.53
N LYS A 45 8.58 10.72 -13.92
CA LYS A 45 9.69 10.08 -14.66
C LYS A 45 9.23 9.01 -15.65
N LEU A 46 8.16 8.29 -15.37
CA LEU A 46 7.57 7.33 -16.32
C LEU A 46 6.97 8.07 -17.52
N PHE A 47 6.28 9.18 -17.29
CA PHE A 47 5.71 10.03 -18.34
C PHE A 47 6.80 10.69 -19.20
N ASP A 48 7.90 11.12 -18.59
CA ASP A 48 9.06 11.69 -19.30
C ASP A 48 9.81 10.66 -20.17
N LEU A 49 9.71 9.36 -19.87
CA LEU A 49 10.33 8.29 -20.66
C LEU A 49 9.53 7.90 -21.91
N ASP A 50 8.26 8.29 -21.99
CA ASP A 50 7.37 8.02 -23.13
C ASP A 50 7.35 9.20 -24.15
N LEU A 51 8.18 10.24 -23.95
CA LEU A 51 8.34 11.41 -24.84
C LEU A 51 9.65 11.39 -25.64
#